data_AF-A0A936DMR8-F1
#
_entry.id   AF-A0A936DMR8-F1
#
_cell.length_a   1.000
_cell.length_b   1.000
_cell.length_c   1.000
_cell.angle_alpha   90.00
_cell.angle_beta   90.00
_cell.angle_gamma   90.00
#
_symmetry.space_group_name_H-M   'P 1'
#
loop_
_entity.id
_entity.type
_entity.pdbx_description
1 polymer ?
#
loop_
_entity_poly.entity_id
_entity_poly.type
_entity_poly.pdbx_seq_one_letter_code
_entity_poly.pdbx_strand_id
1 'polypeptide(L)'
;MSFSINGKLHKKFAVESKTATFSTREFVIMTEEQYPQYIKFQLVQDRTGVIDQFQEGQQITVHFDLRGREWQEKYFTNLQAWKVEAGSAAPTATAGESVVSEGNTPDPFATSGESFDDLPF
;
A
#
# COMPACT_ATOMS: atom_id res chain seq x y z
N MET A 1 -7.62 -1.38 25.28
CA MET A 1 -8.51 -0.64 24.36
C MET A 1 -8.01 -0.98 22.97
N SER A 2 -8.88 -1.53 22.14
CA SER A 2 -8.56 -1.82 20.75
C SER A 2 -8.85 -0.59 19.88
N PHE A 3 -7.94 -0.34 18.95
CA PHE A 3 -8.01 0.72 17.96
C PHE A 3 -7.76 0.11 16.59
N SER A 4 -8.20 0.81 15.54
CA SER A 4 -7.99 0.42 14.16
C SER A 4 -7.59 1.65 13.35
N ILE A 5 -6.61 1.48 12.46
CA ILE A 5 -6.11 2.54 11.60
C ILE A 5 -5.93 2.02 10.18
N ASN A 6 -6.24 2.85 9.19
CA ASN A 6 -5.97 2.56 7.79
C ASN A 6 -4.73 3.33 7.34
N GLY A 7 -3.89 2.69 6.53
CA GLY A 7 -2.73 3.32 5.92
C GLY A 7 -2.06 2.41 4.91
N LYS A 8 -1.01 2.92 4.27
CA LYS A 8 -0.17 2.14 3.37
C LYS A 8 0.97 1.50 4.13
N LEU A 9 1.24 0.21 3.89
CA LEU A 9 2.40 -0.47 4.45
C LEU A 9 3.66 0.20 3.90
N HIS A 10 4.40 0.94 4.72
CA HIS A 10 5.60 1.65 4.26
C HIS A 10 6.83 0.75 4.30
N LYS A 11 7.02 0.02 5.41
CA LYS A 11 8.17 -0.85 5.60
C LYS A 11 7.86 -2.00 6.53
N LYS A 12 8.36 -3.20 6.23
CA LYS A 12 8.30 -4.35 7.14
C LYS A 12 9.71 -4.78 7.55
N PHE A 13 9.91 -5.03 8.84
CA PHE A 13 11.18 -5.50 9.36
C PHE A 13 11.20 -7.04 9.46
N ALA A 14 12.41 -7.56 9.64
CA ALA A 14 12.60 -8.98 9.92
C ALA A 14 11.99 -9.35 11.28
N VAL A 15 11.65 -10.63 11.44
CA VAL A 15 11.23 -11.18 12.73
C VAL A 15 12.44 -11.21 13.65
N GLU A 16 12.35 -10.54 14.80
CA GLU A 16 13.33 -10.58 15.87
C GLU A 16 12.82 -11.47 17.00
N SER A 17 13.54 -12.57 17.25
CA SER A 17 13.27 -13.44 18.41
C SER A 17 13.95 -12.88 19.65
N LYS A 18 13.17 -12.30 20.57
CA LYS A 18 13.68 -11.82 21.87
C LYS A 18 13.92 -12.97 22.85
N THR A 19 13.15 -14.04 22.74
CA THR A 19 13.25 -15.24 23.57
C THR A 19 12.92 -16.48 22.72
N ALA A 20 13.32 -17.67 23.17
CA ALA A 20 13.00 -18.95 22.51
C ALA A 20 11.49 -19.16 22.23
N THR A 21 10.61 -18.53 23.02
CA THR A 21 9.15 -18.60 22.87
C THR A 21 8.51 -17.27 22.45
N PHE A 22 9.30 -16.20 22.29
CA PHE A 22 8.79 -14.87 22.02
C PHE A 22 9.50 -14.23 20.83
N SER A 23 8.82 -14.30 19.69
CA SER A 23 9.21 -13.60 18.47
C SER A 23 8.39 -12.34 18.29
N THR A 24 9.03 -11.30 17.80
CA THR A 24 8.43 -10.00 17.53
C THR A 24 8.78 -9.53 16.15
N ARG A 25 7.82 -8.93 15.45
CA ARG A 25 8.05 -8.36 14.12
C ARG A 25 7.53 -6.94 14.12
N GLU A 26 8.36 -6.02 13.66
CA GLU A 26 7.97 -4.62 13.56
C GLU A 26 7.63 -4.27 12.11
N PHE A 27 6.71 -3.33 11.92
CA PHE A 27 6.39 -2.78 10.62
C PHE A 27 5.91 -1.33 10.78
N VAL A 28 6.00 -0.56 9.71
CA VAL A 28 5.63 0.86 9.68
C VAL A 28 4.55 1.03 8.64
N ILE A 29 3.49 1.73 9.01
CA ILE A 29 2.49 2.21 8.05
C ILE A 29 2.61 3.72 7.90
N MET A 30 2.18 4.21 6.75
CA MET A 30 2.04 5.62 6.44
C MET A 30 0.56 5.94 6.33
N THR A 31 0.08 6.94 7.10
CA THR A 31 -1.31 7.41 6.96
C THR A 31 -1.49 8.19 5.66
N GLU A 32 -2.68 8.13 5.08
CA GLU A 32 -3.04 8.84 3.83
C GLU A 32 -3.73 10.19 4.09
N GLU A 33 -3.33 10.86 5.18
CA GLU A 33 -3.87 12.17 5.53
C GLU A 33 -3.05 13.29 4.91
N GLN A 34 -3.53 14.53 5.00
CA GLN A 34 -2.82 15.71 4.48
C GLN A 34 -1.40 15.86 5.06
N TYR A 35 -1.17 15.29 6.24
CA TYR A 35 0.15 15.14 6.85
C TYR A 35 0.42 13.66 7.12
N PRO A 36 1.13 12.95 6.23
CA PRO A 36 1.36 11.52 6.40
C PRO A 36 2.24 11.27 7.62
N GLN A 37 1.75 10.39 8.50
CA GLN A 37 2.46 9.98 9.70
C GLN A 37 2.98 8.56 9.54
N TYR A 38 4.25 8.37 9.91
CA TYR A 38 4.88 7.05 9.95
C TYR A 38 4.70 6.43 11.32
N ILE A 39 3.83 5.43 11.40
CA ILE A 39 3.45 4.81 12.67
C ILE A 39 4.02 3.40 12.71
N LYS A 40 4.87 3.15 13.71
CA LYS A 40 5.49 1.84 13.94
C LYS A 40 4.59 0.96 14.80
N PHE A 41 4.29 -0.23 14.29
CA PHE A 41 3.52 -1.27 14.95
C PHE A 41 4.39 -2.48 15.23
N GLN A 42 4.05 -3.20 16.30
CA GLN A 42 4.70 -4.43 16.70
C GLN A 42 3.70 -5.59 16.70
N LEU A 43 4.05 -6.66 15.99
CA LEU A 43 3.40 -7.97 16.05
C LEU A 43 4.19 -8.87 16.99
N VAL A 44 3.50 -9.75 17.70
CA VAL A 44 4.09 -10.69 18.64
C VAL A 44 3.68 -12.12 18.31
N GLN A 45 4.55 -13.07 18.63
CA GLN A 45 4.30 -14.52 18.63
C GLN A 45 3.72 -14.99 17.29
N ASP A 46 2.52 -15.58 17.31
CA ASP A 46 1.84 -16.20 16.16
C ASP A 46 1.50 -15.18 15.06
N ARG A 47 1.36 -13.90 15.44
CA ARG A 47 0.89 -12.86 14.51
C ARG A 47 2.01 -12.26 13.65
N THR A 48 3.25 -12.66 13.87
CA THR A 48 4.40 -12.18 13.09
C THR A 48 4.30 -12.53 11.59
N GLY A 49 3.56 -13.59 11.25
CA GLY A 49 3.29 -14.00 9.87
C GLY A 49 2.20 -13.19 9.15
N VAL A 50 1.31 -12.49 9.87
CA VAL A 50 0.14 -11.82 9.27
C VAL A 50 0.57 -10.68 8.34
N ILE A 51 1.73 -10.05 8.57
CA ILE A 51 2.25 -8.99 7.70
C ILE A 51 2.95 -9.53 6.44
N ASP A 52 3.24 -10.83 6.39
CA ASP A 52 4.04 -11.42 5.32
C ASP A 52 3.29 -11.45 3.99
N GLN A 53 1.97 -11.67 4.05
CA GLN A 53 1.05 -11.64 2.92
C GLN A 53 0.88 -10.25 2.27
N PHE A 54 1.36 -9.19 2.92
CA PHE A 54 1.22 -7.81 2.44
C PHE A 54 2.55 -7.27 1.90
N GLN A 55 2.46 -6.44 0.87
CA GLN A 55 3.62 -5.81 0.22
C GLN A 55 3.75 -4.34 0.61
N GLU A 56 4.98 -3.82 0.56
CA GLU A 56 5.24 -2.40 0.76
C GLU A 56 4.50 -1.59 -0.33
N GLY A 57 3.81 -0.52 0.07
CA GLY A 57 2.90 0.28 -0.75
C GLY A 57 1.44 -0.15 -0.68
N GLN A 58 1.11 -1.31 -0.12
CA GLN A 58 -0.27 -1.81 -0.09
C GLN A 58 -1.11 -1.13 0.98
N GLN A 59 -2.37 -0.83 0.66
CA GLN A 59 -3.37 -0.36 1.62
C GLN A 59 -3.70 -1.47 2.62
N ILE A 60 -3.54 -1.20 3.91
CA ILE A 60 -3.88 -2.14 4.99
C ILE A 60 -4.63 -1.44 6.11
N THR A 61 -5.53 -2.18 6.76
CA THR A 61 -6.19 -1.78 8.00
C THR A 61 -5.57 -2.57 9.14
N VAL A 62 -4.92 -1.88 10.06
CA VAL A 62 -4.24 -2.46 11.21
C VAL A 62 -5.11 -2.26 12.44
N HIS A 63 -5.47 -3.36 13.09
CA HIS A 63 -6.08 -3.35 14.41
C HIS A 63 -5.01 -3.61 15.46
N PHE A 64 -4.97 -2.75 16.48
CA PHE A 64 -3.95 -2.77 17.51
C PHE A 64 -4.51 -2.43 18.89
N ASP A 65 -3.77 -2.80 19.92
CA ASP A 65 -3.99 -2.34 21.28
C ASP A 65 -2.91 -1.32 21.67
N LEU A 66 -3.36 -0.24 22.30
CA LEU A 66 -2.47 0.74 22.91
C LEU A 66 -2.05 0.23 24.29
N ARG A 67 -0.76 -0.13 24.45
CA ARG A 67 -0.20 -0.55 25.73
C ARG A 67 0.79 0.48 26.25
N GLY A 68 0.46 1.11 27.36
CA GLY A 68 1.41 1.91 28.13
C GLY A 68 2.10 1.05 29.18
N ARG A 69 3.42 1.18 29.32
CA ARG A 69 4.16 0.68 30.47
C ARG A 69 4.96 1.82 31.08
N GLU A 70 4.90 1.93 32.40
CA GLU A 70 5.79 2.79 33.15
C GLU A 70 7.09 2.03 33.43
N TRP A 71 8.21 2.67 33.20
CA TRP A 71 9.53 2.16 33.56
C TRP A 71 10.39 3.31 34.07
N GLN A 72 10.77 3.26 35.34
CA GLN A 72 11.62 4.30 35.97
C GLN A 72 11.09 5.72 35.69
N GLU A 73 9.81 5.96 36.00
CA GLU A 73 9.13 7.25 35.78
C GLU A 73 9.04 7.71 34.31
N LYS A 74 9.45 6.86 33.35
CA LYS A 74 9.26 7.07 31.91
C LYS A 74 8.10 6.23 31.41
N TYR A 75 7.25 6.85 30.61
CA TYR A 75 6.10 6.20 29.99
C TYR A 75 6.47 5.74 28.58
N PHE A 76 6.44 4.43 28.38
CA PHE A 76 6.66 3.83 27.07
C PHE A 76 5.34 3.33 26.51
N THR A 77 4.97 3.86 25.36
CA THR A 77 3.81 3.40 24.61
C THR A 77 4.24 2.36 23.59
N ASN A 78 3.52 1.24 23.54
CA ASN A 78 3.70 0.21 22.55
C ASN A 78 2.38 -0.03 21.80
N LEU A 79 2.45 -0.03 20.47
CA LEU A 79 1.33 -0.28 19.60
C LEU A 79 1.37 -1.73 19.15
N GLN A 80 0.64 -2.58 19.86
CA GLN A 80 0.65 -4.01 19.61
C GLN A 80 -0.44 -4.36 18.61
N ALA A 81 -0.05 -4.62 17.36
CA ALA A 81 -0.97 -5.06 16.34
C ALA A 81 -1.44 -6.50 16.62
N TRP A 82 -2.73 -6.73 16.43
CA TRP A 82 -3.35 -8.04 16.64
C TRP A 82 -4.05 -8.59 15.41
N LYS A 83 -4.44 -7.74 14.46
CA LYS A 83 -5.02 -8.13 13.18
C LYS A 83 -4.62 -7.12 12.12
N VAL A 84 -4.34 -7.61 10.92
CA VAL A 84 -4.08 -6.78 9.74
C VAL A 84 -5.00 -7.29 8.64
N GLU A 85 -5.72 -6.39 8.02
CA GLU A 85 -6.63 -6.69 6.91
C GLU A 85 -6.16 -5.93 5.68
N ALA A 86 -6.38 -6.50 4.49
CA ALA A 86 -6.23 -5.74 3.27
C ALA A 86 -7.19 -4.57 3.33
N GLY A 87 -6.67 -3.35 3.22
CA GLY A 87 -7.51 -2.20 2.95
C GLY A 87 -8.16 -2.44 1.60
N SER A 88 -9.45 -2.14 1.47
CA SER A 88 -10.08 -2.11 0.15
C SER A 88 -9.32 -1.07 -0.66
N ALA A 89 -8.41 -1.52 -1.50
CA ALA A 89 -7.91 -0.69 -2.58
C ALA A 89 -9.16 -0.27 -3.34
N ALA A 90 -9.48 1.03 -3.36
CA ALA A 90 -10.30 1.52 -4.44
C ALA A 90 -9.63 0.99 -5.71
N PRO A 91 -10.35 0.27 -6.60
CA PRO A 91 -9.74 -0.24 -7.81
C PRO A 91 -9.07 0.96 -8.46
N THR A 92 -7.75 0.92 -8.55
CA THR A 92 -7.03 1.87 -9.36
C THR A 92 -7.55 1.55 -10.75
N ALA A 93 -8.48 2.37 -11.23
CA ALA A 93 -8.89 2.36 -12.62
C ALA A 93 -7.59 2.63 -13.37
N THR A 94 -6.98 1.57 -13.89
CA THR A 94 -6.00 1.67 -14.95
C THR A 94 -6.75 2.27 -16.12
N ALA A 95 -6.80 3.60 -16.16
CA ALA A 95 -7.01 4.38 -17.36
C ALA A 95 -5.76 4.16 -18.24
N GLY A 96 -5.67 2.96 -18.81
CA GLY A 96 -4.73 2.59 -19.84
C GLY A 96 -5.34 2.97 -21.18
N GLU A 97 -5.21 4.25 -21.50
CA GLU A 97 -4.93 4.83 -22.81
C GLU A 97 -5.22 3.94 -24.04
N SER A 98 -6.22 4.36 -24.80
CA SER A 98 -6.51 3.92 -26.16
C SER A 98 -5.28 4.14 -27.06
N VAL A 99 -4.58 3.05 -27.39
CA VAL A 99 -3.61 3.02 -28.49
C VAL A 99 -4.31 2.63 -29.78
N VAL A 100 -4.64 3.63 -30.59
CA VAL A 100 -4.99 3.45 -32.00
C VAL A 100 -3.75 2.90 -32.72
N SER A 101 -3.87 1.70 -33.32
CA SER A 101 -2.81 1.12 -34.16
C SER A 101 -2.84 1.76 -35.54
N GLU A 102 -1.78 2.48 -35.87
CA GLU A 102 -1.48 2.97 -37.20
C GLU A 102 -0.57 1.96 -37.94
N GLY A 103 -1.03 1.52 -39.13
CA GLY A 103 -0.15 1.20 -40.26
C GLY A 103 0.23 -0.25 -40.53
N ASN A 104 -0.57 -0.97 -41.35
CA ASN A 104 -0.02 -1.70 -42.51
C ASN A 104 -1.12 -2.12 -43.51
N THR A 105 -1.16 -1.50 -44.69
CA THR A 105 -1.78 -2.06 -45.90
C THR A 105 -0.81 -1.83 -47.06
N PRO A 106 -0.37 -2.88 -47.78
CA PRO A 106 0.23 -2.69 -49.09
C PRO A 106 -0.83 -2.66 -50.20
N ASP A 107 -0.85 -1.53 -50.92
CA ASP A 107 -1.07 -1.27 -52.37
C ASP A 107 -1.61 -2.42 -53.26
N PRO A 108 -2.43 -2.19 -54.33
CA PRO A 108 -2.02 -1.35 -55.48
C PRO A 108 -3.18 -0.92 -56.44
N PHE A 109 -3.82 0.24 -56.28
CA PHE A 109 -4.60 0.82 -57.39
C PHE A 109 -4.78 2.33 -57.20
N ALA A 110 -4.15 3.07 -58.12
CA ALA A 110 -4.45 4.42 -58.64
C ALA A 110 -5.70 5.14 -58.08
N THR A 111 -5.75 6.46 -57.89
CA THR A 111 -5.18 7.53 -58.73
C THR A 111 -5.36 8.87 -58.00
N SER A 112 -4.56 9.87 -58.39
CA SER A 112 -4.69 11.33 -58.28
C SER A 112 -5.78 11.97 -57.41
N GLY A 113 -5.39 13.00 -56.64
CA GLY A 113 -6.24 14.19 -56.47
C GLY A 113 -6.28 14.81 -55.08
N GLU A 114 -5.50 15.89 -54.92
CA GLU A 114 -5.95 17.15 -54.30
C GLU A 114 -6.29 17.20 -52.80
N SER A 115 -5.38 17.85 -52.08
CA SER A 115 -5.66 19.06 -51.28
C SER A 115 -7.07 19.20 -50.70
N PHE A 116 -7.25 18.82 -49.45
CA PHE A 116 -8.32 19.33 -48.60
C PHE A 116 -7.72 20.07 -47.39
N ASP A 117 -6.97 21.12 -47.74
CA ASP A 117 -6.76 22.31 -46.92
C ASP A 117 -8.01 23.19 -47.06
N ASP A 118 -9.15 22.79 -46.46
CA ASP A 118 -10.31 23.69 -46.33
C ASP A 118 -11.28 23.17 -45.25
N LEU A 119 -11.16 23.74 -44.05
CA LEU A 119 -12.11 23.62 -42.95
C LEU A 119 -13.44 24.30 -43.34
N PRO A 120 -14.59 23.60 -43.36
CA PRO A 120 -15.85 24.28 -43.61
C PRO A 120 -16.42 24.95 -42.34
N PHE A 121 -16.52 26.28 -42.47
CA PHE A 121 -17.55 27.26 -42.02
C PHE A 121 -18.12 27.22 -40.59
#